data_AF-A0A9E4CWD4-F1
#
_entry.id   AF-A0A9E4CWD4-F1
#
_cell.length_a   1.000
_cell.length_b   1.000
_cell.length_c   1.000
_cell.angle_alpha   90.00
_cell.angle_beta   90.00
_cell.angle_gamma   90.00
#
_symmetry.space_group_name_H-M   'P 1'
#
loop_
_entity.id
_entity.type
_entity.pdbx_description
1 polymer ?
#
loop_
_entity_poly.entity_id
_entity_poly.type
_entity_poly.pdbx_seq_one_letter_code
_entity_poly.pdbx_strand_id
1 'polypeptide(L)'
;SKGRRVRFVRRVADLYEAASWFHLTLFLFYGAPIDASHGLTWRKRFALARRMRRNTTKIQTGLSYRGHLAIAVKVLSVPRSVEGVMVEAGCWKGGTTTNLSLIAEAAGRSLIVYDSFEGLPPAVEGDHWASEMGEGAFKGELEEVRANVTKYGAVGVCEFRKGWFSDTMGDHSEPIVCAYVDVDYQSSFHDCIIGLWPYLNDDGYMFIDEYHRLDYCALFFSERYWRTYFDRPPPGLMGAGSGVGLGQVFVGPLRFQNPGETPSTLAWTRKDFYAEWDFVVDDAPSVPLRGGPGAAHGREGWTLTTESMEEHEENTIAHLIATDPVAREFLEAKIAAALETPEGKARLDARLSKNNDVLIAAALQTDEGKQKLAEALSTGAEGANAAGTTHDEDPGSASES
;
A
#
# COMPACT_ATOMS: atom_id res chain seq x y z
N SER A 1 -18.35 -9.55 29.10
CA SER A 1 -18.77 -9.29 27.70
C SER A 1 -17.56 -9.00 26.83
N LYS A 2 -17.61 -9.37 25.55
CA LYS A 2 -16.53 -9.16 24.55
C LYS A 2 -16.03 -7.70 24.52
N GLY A 3 -16.94 -6.73 24.62
CA GLY A 3 -16.61 -5.29 24.67
C GLY A 3 -15.82 -4.83 25.90
N ARG A 4 -15.96 -5.47 27.07
CA ARG A 4 -15.13 -5.15 28.25
C ARG A 4 -13.68 -5.59 28.07
N ARG A 5 -13.45 -6.74 27.44
CA ARG A 5 -12.11 -7.28 27.15
C ARG A 5 -11.37 -6.42 26.13
N VAL A 6 -12.02 -6.03 25.04
CA VAL A 6 -11.44 -5.15 24.01
C VAL A 6 -11.00 -3.81 24.61
N ARG A 7 -11.86 -3.16 25.43
CA ARG A 7 -11.50 -1.90 26.09
C ARG A 7 -10.33 -2.03 27.05
N PHE A 8 -10.23 -3.15 27.76
CA PHE A 8 -9.10 -3.40 28.65
C PHE A 8 -7.79 -3.54 27.87
N VAL A 9 -7.76 -4.35 26.81
CA VAL A 9 -6.56 -4.55 25.98
C VAL A 9 -6.09 -3.23 25.36
N ARG A 10 -7.03 -2.42 24.83
CA ARG A 10 -6.69 -1.10 24.27
C ARG A 10 -6.06 -0.17 25.31
N ARG A 11 -6.61 -0.11 26.53
CA ARG A 11 -6.01 0.69 27.62
C ARG A 11 -4.59 0.24 27.99
N VAL A 12 -4.33 -1.07 27.95
CA VAL A 12 -2.98 -1.60 28.21
C VAL A 12 -2.00 -1.20 27.10
N ALA A 13 -2.43 -1.27 25.84
CA ALA A 13 -1.64 -0.79 24.70
C ALA A 13 -1.36 0.71 24.80
N ASP A 14 -2.38 1.53 25.08
CA ASP A 14 -2.22 2.99 25.25
C ASP A 14 -1.23 3.33 26.39
N LEU A 15 -1.28 2.57 27.50
CA LEU A 15 -0.38 2.76 28.64
C LEU A 15 1.06 2.39 28.27
N TYR A 16 1.26 1.28 27.55
CA TYR A 16 2.59 0.92 27.05
C TYR A 16 3.10 1.97 26.07
N GLU A 17 2.27 2.47 25.17
CA GLU A 17 2.66 3.50 24.21
C GLU A 17 3.09 4.78 24.93
N ALA A 18 2.37 5.17 25.98
CA ALA A 18 2.74 6.29 26.84
C ALA A 18 4.04 6.05 27.61
N ALA A 19 4.25 4.85 28.15
CA ALA A 19 5.44 4.50 28.93
C ALA A 19 6.70 4.31 28.06
N SER A 20 6.53 3.77 26.86
CA SER A 20 7.62 3.52 25.91
C SER A 20 8.11 4.78 25.21
N TRP A 21 7.30 5.84 25.12
CA TRP A 21 7.67 7.09 24.46
C TRP A 21 9.03 7.66 24.91
N PHE A 22 9.29 7.69 26.22
CA PHE A 22 10.53 8.25 26.76
C PHE A 22 11.75 7.45 26.29
N HIS A 23 11.68 6.13 26.42
CA HIS A 23 12.75 5.21 26.03
C HIS A 23 12.97 5.20 24.52
N LEU A 24 11.89 5.20 23.73
CA LEU A 24 11.97 5.28 22.28
C LEU A 24 12.64 6.60 21.84
N THR A 25 12.22 7.72 22.42
CA THR A 25 12.81 9.04 22.13
C THR A 25 14.30 9.05 22.52
N LEU A 26 14.62 8.49 23.68
CA LEU A 26 16.00 8.35 24.16
C LEU A 26 16.85 7.55 23.16
N PHE A 27 16.42 6.35 22.78
CA PHE A 27 17.23 5.48 21.92
C PHE A 27 17.32 5.97 20.48
N LEU A 28 16.22 6.48 19.92
CA LEU A 28 16.23 7.04 18.57
C LEU A 28 17.22 8.21 18.47
N PHE A 29 17.24 9.12 19.45
CA PHE A 29 18.11 10.30 19.37
C PHE A 29 19.51 10.12 19.96
N TYR A 30 19.75 9.11 20.79
CA TYR A 30 21.07 8.86 21.39
C TYR A 30 22.05 8.25 20.38
N GLY A 31 21.58 7.30 19.55
CA GLY A 31 22.39 6.64 18.53
C GLY A 31 22.22 7.21 17.11
N ALA A 32 21.26 8.12 16.87
CA ALA A 32 21.07 8.69 15.55
C ALA A 32 22.21 9.64 15.15
N PRO A 33 22.68 9.57 13.88
CA PRO A 33 23.67 10.49 13.35
C PRO A 33 23.02 11.85 13.04
N ILE A 34 22.52 12.56 14.06
CA ILE A 34 22.01 13.92 13.87
C ILE A 34 23.18 14.85 13.60
N ASP A 35 23.10 15.57 12.48
CA ASP A 35 24.14 16.49 12.06
C ASP A 35 24.23 17.70 13.00
N ALA A 36 25.46 18.12 13.29
CA ALA A 36 25.73 19.18 14.25
C ALA A 36 25.23 20.56 13.77
N SER A 37 25.10 20.77 12.45
CA SER A 37 24.66 22.04 11.86
C SER A 37 23.25 22.47 12.28
N HIS A 38 22.40 21.53 12.75
CA HIS A 38 21.08 21.85 13.26
C HIS A 38 21.09 22.48 14.66
N GLY A 39 22.21 22.43 15.40
CA GLY A 39 22.32 23.03 16.74
C GLY A 39 21.32 22.46 17.77
N LEU A 40 20.92 21.20 17.58
CA LEU A 40 19.93 20.50 18.40
C LEU A 40 20.59 19.80 19.59
N THR A 41 20.56 20.49 20.73
CA THR A 41 20.91 19.88 22.02
C THR A 41 19.92 18.77 22.39
N TRP A 42 20.33 17.88 23.28
CA TRP A 42 19.49 16.82 23.81
C TRP A 42 18.12 17.30 24.33
N ARG A 43 18.11 18.45 25.01
CA ARG A 43 16.87 19.09 25.52
C ARG A 43 15.95 19.51 24.38
N LYS A 44 16.48 20.07 23.30
CA LYS A 44 15.70 20.46 22.11
C LYS A 44 15.13 19.24 21.39
N ARG A 45 15.91 18.16 21.24
CA ARG A 45 15.46 16.88 20.65
C ARG A 45 14.28 16.29 21.43
N PHE A 46 14.39 16.21 22.76
CA PHE A 46 13.30 15.75 23.62
C PHE A 46 12.07 16.66 23.58
N ALA A 47 12.26 17.98 23.55
CA ALA A 47 11.17 18.94 23.44
C ALA A 47 10.42 18.76 22.11
N LEU A 48 11.14 18.60 21.00
CA LEU A 48 10.58 18.30 19.68
C LEU A 48 9.76 17.00 19.70
N ALA A 49 10.33 15.91 20.22
CA ALA A 49 9.62 14.62 20.37
C ALA A 49 8.35 14.71 21.21
N ARG A 50 8.38 15.47 22.30
CA ARG A 50 7.22 15.71 23.17
C ARG A 50 6.13 16.50 22.44
N ARG A 51 6.51 17.52 21.66
CA ARG A 51 5.56 18.29 20.83
C ARG A 51 4.89 17.38 19.80
N MET A 52 5.68 16.58 19.07
CA MET A 52 5.14 15.68 18.05
C MET A 52 4.12 14.68 18.62
N ARG A 53 4.46 14.03 19.74
CA ARG A 53 3.51 13.14 20.44
C ARG A 53 2.28 13.88 20.95
N ARG A 54 2.41 15.11 21.41
CA ARG A 54 1.24 15.90 21.85
C ARG A 54 0.33 16.19 20.66
N ASN A 55 0.88 16.55 19.51
CA ASN A 55 0.11 16.93 18.34
C ASN A 55 -0.77 15.79 17.81
N THR A 56 -0.29 14.54 17.86
CA THR A 56 -1.11 13.35 17.49
C THR A 56 -2.31 13.11 18.41
N THR A 57 -2.41 13.80 19.55
CA THR A 57 -3.59 13.77 20.43
C THR A 57 -4.49 15.00 20.29
N LYS A 58 -4.06 16.00 19.51
CA LYS A 58 -4.74 17.29 19.36
C LYS A 58 -5.34 17.51 17.98
N ILE A 59 -4.78 16.84 16.97
CA ILE A 59 -5.22 16.91 15.57
C ILE A 59 -5.37 15.47 15.10
N GLN A 60 -6.37 15.22 14.25
CA GLN A 60 -6.47 13.94 13.56
C GLN A 60 -5.29 13.78 12.58
N THR A 61 -4.69 12.59 12.55
CA THR A 61 -3.50 12.29 11.75
C THR A 61 -3.50 10.81 11.39
N GLY A 62 -3.07 10.48 10.17
CA GLY A 62 -2.85 9.10 9.72
C GLY A 62 -1.57 8.51 10.32
N LEU A 63 -0.55 9.35 10.53
CA LEU A 63 0.76 8.90 10.97
C LEU A 63 0.95 8.92 12.49
N SER A 64 1.52 7.85 13.04
CA SER A 64 1.85 7.77 14.47
C SER A 64 3.00 8.71 14.85
N TYR A 65 3.12 9.09 16.14
CA TYR A 65 4.27 9.90 16.60
C TYR A 65 5.61 9.17 16.38
N ARG A 66 5.60 7.84 16.33
CA ARG A 66 6.80 7.03 16.06
C ARG A 66 7.26 7.21 14.62
N GLY A 67 6.31 7.24 13.68
CA GLY A 67 6.60 7.54 12.28
C GLY A 67 7.18 8.94 12.10
N HIS A 68 6.58 9.94 12.75
CA HIS A 68 7.13 11.30 12.78
C HIS A 68 8.56 11.35 13.33
N LEU A 69 8.86 10.58 14.39
CA LEU A 69 10.22 10.50 14.94
C LEU A 69 11.21 9.83 13.96
N ALA A 70 10.78 8.81 13.22
CA ALA A 70 11.60 8.17 12.20
C ALA A 70 11.97 9.15 11.08
N ILE A 71 11.00 9.92 10.58
CA ILE A 71 11.24 11.00 9.61
C ILE A 71 12.20 12.04 10.19
N ALA A 72 11.94 12.50 11.42
CA ALA A 72 12.77 13.50 12.09
C ALA A 72 14.24 13.06 12.17
N VAL A 73 14.51 11.81 12.55
CA VAL A 73 15.87 11.28 12.64
C VAL A 73 16.57 11.28 11.28
N LYS A 74 15.88 10.92 10.20
CA LYS A 74 16.46 10.91 8.85
C LYS A 74 16.72 12.32 8.34
N VAL A 75 15.74 13.21 8.42
CA VAL A 75 15.90 14.61 7.99
C VAL A 75 17.00 15.31 8.76
N LEU A 76 17.05 15.13 10.09
CA LEU A 76 18.07 15.74 10.94
C LEU A 76 19.45 15.08 10.84
N SER A 77 19.59 13.99 10.07
CA SER A 77 20.89 13.43 9.71
C SER A 77 21.50 14.07 8.47
N VAL A 78 20.71 14.82 7.70
CA VAL A 78 21.16 15.52 6.49
C VAL A 78 21.65 16.92 6.86
N PRO A 79 22.94 17.25 6.64
CA PRO A 79 23.50 18.56 6.99
C PRO A 79 22.72 19.72 6.37
N ARG A 80 22.66 20.86 7.07
CA ARG A 80 22.02 22.09 6.57
C ARG A 80 22.62 22.62 5.26
N SER A 81 23.87 22.28 4.97
CA SER A 81 24.55 22.67 3.73
C SER A 81 24.03 21.94 2.49
N VAL A 82 23.37 20.79 2.66
CA VAL A 82 22.69 20.11 1.55
C VAL A 82 21.43 20.90 1.26
N GLU A 83 21.30 21.44 0.05
CA GLU A 83 20.12 22.20 -0.36
C GLU A 83 18.90 21.31 -0.52
N GLY A 84 17.71 21.89 -0.32
CA GLY A 84 16.45 21.25 -0.63
C GLY A 84 15.39 21.34 0.47
N VAL A 85 14.15 21.14 0.05
CA VAL A 85 12.93 21.26 0.85
C VAL A 85 12.48 19.91 1.40
N MET A 86 11.58 19.96 2.37
CA MET A 86 10.72 18.82 2.71
C MET A 86 9.43 18.93 1.90
N VAL A 87 8.86 17.78 1.53
CA VAL A 87 7.58 17.69 0.83
C VAL A 87 6.63 16.76 1.58
N GLU A 88 5.37 17.15 1.67
CA GLU A 88 4.23 16.30 2.05
C GLU A 88 3.24 16.28 0.89
N ALA A 89 2.82 15.10 0.46
CA ALA A 89 1.74 14.90 -0.51
C ALA A 89 0.60 14.15 0.17
N GLY A 90 -0.55 14.83 0.31
CA GLY A 90 -1.69 14.39 1.11
C GLY A 90 -1.51 14.75 2.58
N CYS A 91 -2.32 15.69 3.07
CA CYS A 91 -2.16 16.31 4.38
C CYS A 91 -3.39 16.15 5.30
N TRP A 92 -4.55 15.80 4.74
CA TRP A 92 -5.82 15.61 5.47
C TRP A 92 -6.11 16.77 6.43
N LYS A 93 -6.20 16.53 7.76
CA LYS A 93 -6.44 17.57 8.77
C LYS A 93 -5.18 18.35 9.19
N GLY A 94 -4.05 18.13 8.53
CA GLY A 94 -2.77 18.79 8.81
C GLY A 94 -2.05 18.25 10.03
N GLY A 95 -2.44 17.09 10.55
CA GLY A 95 -1.80 16.50 11.73
C GLY A 95 -0.35 16.09 11.47
N THR A 96 -0.10 15.48 10.32
CA THR A 96 1.26 15.11 9.86
C THR A 96 2.03 16.37 9.46
N THR A 97 1.45 17.26 8.65
CA THR A 97 1.96 18.60 8.32
C THR A 97 2.46 19.37 9.54
N THR A 98 1.68 19.36 10.62
CA THR A 98 2.03 20.06 11.86
C THR A 98 3.37 19.55 12.40
N ASN A 99 3.60 18.24 12.41
CA ASN A 99 4.86 17.66 12.89
C ASN A 99 5.99 17.82 11.89
N LEU A 100 5.73 17.64 10.59
CA LEU A 100 6.71 17.88 9.53
C LEU A 100 7.19 19.33 9.54
N SER A 101 6.32 20.31 9.79
CA SER A 101 6.70 21.73 9.88
C SER A 101 7.68 21.99 11.03
N LEU A 102 7.55 21.28 12.16
CA LEU A 102 8.48 21.37 13.28
C LEU A 102 9.84 20.74 12.95
N ILE A 103 9.84 19.66 12.16
CA ILE A 103 11.07 19.02 11.67
C ILE A 103 11.75 19.96 10.69
N ALA A 104 11.01 20.54 9.74
CA ALA A 104 11.51 21.49 8.76
C ALA A 104 12.12 22.75 9.43
N GLU A 105 11.42 23.35 10.40
CA GLU A 105 11.94 24.47 11.19
C GLU A 105 13.22 24.10 11.94
N ALA A 106 13.26 22.93 12.58
CA ALA A 106 14.46 22.45 13.26
C ALA A 106 15.62 22.18 12.28
N ALA A 107 15.32 21.66 11.10
CA ALA A 107 16.27 21.41 10.03
C ALA A 107 16.74 22.71 9.37
N GLY A 108 15.98 23.81 9.48
CA GLY A 108 16.25 25.06 8.75
C GLY A 108 15.85 24.96 7.28
N ARG A 109 14.76 24.25 6.99
CA ARG A 109 14.24 23.97 5.64
C ARG A 109 12.79 24.42 5.52
N SER A 110 12.33 24.68 4.31
CA SER A 110 10.91 24.85 4.01
C SER A 110 10.20 23.50 3.89
N LEU A 111 8.89 23.50 4.12
CA LEU A 111 7.98 22.39 3.89
C LEU A 111 6.96 22.78 2.83
N ILE A 112 6.93 22.06 1.71
CA ILE A 112 5.91 22.21 0.68
C ILE A 112 4.83 21.15 0.91
N VAL A 113 3.57 21.57 0.97
CA VAL A 113 2.42 20.73 1.29
C VAL A 113 1.49 20.71 0.08
N TYR A 114 1.40 19.56 -0.58
CA TYR A 114 0.49 19.31 -1.69
C TYR A 114 -0.76 18.62 -1.19
N ASP A 115 -1.94 19.17 -1.51
CA ASP A 115 -3.24 18.55 -1.25
C ASP A 115 -4.31 19.21 -2.12
N SER A 116 -5.37 18.47 -2.45
CA SER A 116 -6.55 19.06 -3.10
C SER A 116 -7.31 20.01 -2.17
N PHE A 117 -7.23 19.76 -0.86
CA PHE A 117 -8.07 20.29 0.20
C PHE A 117 -9.58 20.01 -0.01
N GLU A 118 -9.86 19.05 -0.88
CA GLU A 118 -11.20 18.69 -1.36
C GLU A 118 -11.51 17.21 -1.10
N GLY A 119 -10.52 16.44 -0.61
CA GLY A 119 -10.62 15.00 -0.35
C GLY A 119 -10.08 14.17 -1.51
N LEU A 120 -10.42 12.89 -1.53
CA LEU A 120 -10.01 11.97 -2.59
C LEU A 120 -10.64 12.36 -3.94
N PRO A 121 -9.92 12.20 -5.07
CA PRO A 121 -10.44 12.49 -6.40
C PRO A 121 -11.53 11.48 -6.82
N PRO A 122 -12.23 11.72 -7.94
CA PRO A 122 -13.06 10.71 -8.59
C PRO A 122 -12.25 9.45 -8.93
N ALA A 123 -12.91 8.29 -8.95
CA ALA A 123 -12.26 7.04 -9.27
C ALA A 123 -11.83 6.98 -10.75
N VAL A 124 -10.63 6.42 -10.99
CA VAL A 124 -10.08 6.20 -12.33
C VAL A 124 -10.16 4.70 -12.65
N GLU A 125 -10.44 4.38 -13.92
CA GLU A 125 -10.46 3.00 -14.41
C GLU A 125 -9.08 2.34 -14.23
N GLY A 126 -9.05 1.13 -13.67
CA GLY A 126 -7.80 0.40 -13.37
C GLY A 126 -7.13 0.77 -12.05
N ASP A 127 -7.69 1.68 -11.25
CA ASP A 127 -7.22 1.96 -9.88
C ASP A 127 -8.00 1.10 -8.87
N HIS A 128 -7.36 0.08 -8.31
CA HIS A 128 -8.04 -0.94 -7.51
C HIS A 128 -8.47 -0.43 -6.13
N TRP A 129 -7.94 0.73 -5.71
CA TRP A 129 -8.23 1.34 -4.43
C TRP A 129 -9.19 2.52 -4.54
N ALA A 130 -9.47 2.96 -5.77
CA ALA A 130 -10.41 4.01 -6.02
C ALA A 130 -11.86 3.49 -6.12
N SER A 131 -12.79 4.23 -5.53
CA SER A 131 -14.22 3.93 -5.60
C SER A 131 -15.03 5.21 -5.69
N GLU A 132 -16.13 5.19 -6.44
CA GLU A 132 -17.11 6.28 -6.50
C GLU A 132 -17.62 6.67 -5.10
N MET A 133 -17.68 5.72 -4.15
CA MET A 133 -18.08 6.01 -2.76
C MET A 133 -17.00 6.71 -1.94
N GLY A 134 -15.75 6.70 -2.41
CA GLY A 134 -14.61 7.32 -1.74
C GLY A 134 -14.38 8.78 -2.14
N GLU A 135 -14.97 9.25 -3.24
CA GLU A 135 -14.79 10.63 -3.72
C GLU A 135 -15.15 11.66 -2.62
N GLY A 136 -14.26 12.63 -2.41
CA GLY A 136 -14.40 13.65 -1.37
C GLY A 136 -14.21 13.14 0.07
N ALA A 137 -13.92 11.85 0.28
CA ALA A 137 -13.53 11.34 1.59
C ALA A 137 -12.19 11.96 2.02
N PHE A 138 -11.95 11.94 3.34
CA PHE A 138 -10.74 12.54 3.95
C PHE A 138 -10.53 14.02 3.57
N LYS A 139 -11.60 14.77 3.32
CA LYS A 139 -11.50 16.22 3.09
C LYS A 139 -10.96 16.96 4.32
N GLY A 140 -9.89 17.73 4.13
CA GLY A 140 -9.42 18.76 5.06
C GLY A 140 -9.34 20.10 4.34
N GLU A 141 -10.04 21.12 4.84
CA GLU A 141 -10.04 22.43 4.18
C GLU A 141 -8.73 23.18 4.48
N LEU A 142 -8.19 23.90 3.47
CA LEU A 142 -6.92 24.61 3.61
C LEU A 142 -6.86 25.53 4.83
N GLU A 143 -7.95 26.23 5.13
CA GLU A 143 -8.02 27.12 6.30
C GLU A 143 -7.97 26.34 7.63
N GLU A 144 -8.62 25.18 7.69
CA GLU A 144 -8.56 24.27 8.85
C GLU A 144 -7.12 23.77 9.06
N VAL A 145 -6.50 23.27 7.98
CA VAL A 145 -5.13 22.77 7.99
C VAL A 145 -4.16 23.86 8.43
N ARG A 146 -4.23 25.05 7.81
CA ARG A 146 -3.39 26.20 8.14
C ARG A 146 -3.58 26.63 9.59
N ALA A 147 -4.81 26.65 10.10
CA ALA A 147 -5.09 26.98 11.50
C ALA A 147 -4.47 25.96 12.47
N ASN A 148 -4.55 24.67 12.15
CA ASN A 148 -3.91 23.60 12.93
C ASN A 148 -2.39 23.76 12.97
N VAL A 149 -1.76 23.96 11.83
CA VAL A 149 -0.30 24.14 11.73
C VAL A 149 0.15 25.42 12.43
N THR A 150 -0.61 26.52 12.31
CA THR A 150 -0.34 27.78 13.03
C THR A 150 -0.37 27.59 14.54
N LYS A 151 -1.34 26.82 15.04
CA LYS A 151 -1.54 26.64 16.48
C LYS A 151 -0.56 25.66 17.12
N TYR A 152 -0.16 24.62 16.41
CA TYR A 152 0.58 23.49 17.00
C TYR A 152 1.97 23.26 16.37
N GLY A 153 2.19 23.75 15.15
CA GLY A 153 3.37 23.55 14.32
C GLY A 153 4.19 24.82 14.12
N ALA A 154 4.75 24.98 12.92
CA ALA A 154 5.52 26.13 12.46
C ALA A 154 5.06 26.57 11.07
N VAL A 155 3.92 27.25 10.96
CA VAL A 155 3.33 27.63 9.67
C VAL A 155 4.21 28.53 8.81
N GLY A 156 5.15 29.27 9.41
CA GLY A 156 6.04 30.20 8.69
C GLY A 156 7.06 29.52 7.77
N VAL A 157 7.28 28.20 7.92
CA VAL A 157 8.11 27.42 6.99
C VAL A 157 7.28 26.62 5.99
N CYS A 158 5.95 26.74 6.02
CA CYS A 158 5.05 25.98 5.16
C CYS A 158 4.61 26.78 3.93
N GLU A 159 4.71 26.13 2.77
CA GLU A 159 4.06 26.54 1.54
C GLU A 159 2.97 25.52 1.21
N PHE A 160 1.73 25.98 0.98
CA PHE A 160 0.61 25.11 0.64
C PHE A 160 0.28 25.25 -0.85
N ARG A 161 0.41 24.15 -1.59
CA ARG A 161 0.09 24.06 -3.02
C ARG A 161 -1.22 23.31 -3.18
N LYS A 162 -2.30 24.06 -3.38
CA LYS A 162 -3.65 23.51 -3.55
C LYS A 162 -3.85 23.02 -4.98
N GLY A 163 -4.31 21.78 -5.11
CA GLY A 163 -4.78 21.20 -6.37
C GLY A 163 -4.65 19.68 -6.39
N TRP A 164 -5.14 19.05 -7.45
CA TRP A 164 -4.90 17.64 -7.70
C TRP A 164 -3.42 17.40 -8.03
N PHE A 165 -2.90 16.21 -7.73
CA PHE A 165 -1.49 15.91 -8.00
C PHE A 165 -1.18 15.97 -9.50
N SER A 166 -2.07 15.49 -10.35
CA SER A 166 -2.02 15.63 -11.81
C SER A 166 -1.81 17.07 -12.29
N ASP A 167 -2.34 18.05 -11.55
CA ASP A 167 -2.32 19.45 -11.93
C ASP A 167 -1.15 20.22 -11.31
N THR A 168 -0.61 19.74 -10.20
CA THR A 168 0.34 20.49 -9.36
C THR A 168 1.75 19.91 -9.33
N MET A 169 1.90 18.62 -9.63
CA MET A 169 3.19 17.94 -9.60
C MET A 169 4.11 18.36 -10.75
N GLY A 170 3.54 18.72 -11.92
CA GLY A 170 4.30 19.21 -13.07
C GLY A 170 5.04 20.53 -12.82
N ASP A 171 4.59 21.31 -11.85
CA ASP A 171 5.20 22.60 -11.47
C ASP A 171 6.26 22.47 -10.36
N HIS A 172 6.45 21.28 -9.78
CA HIS A 172 7.50 21.07 -8.79
C HIS A 172 8.87 21.24 -9.43
N SER A 173 9.78 21.96 -8.77
CA SER A 173 11.14 22.16 -9.27
C SER A 173 12.21 22.25 -8.17
N GLU A 174 11.80 22.36 -6.92
CA GLU A 174 12.69 22.48 -5.79
C GLU A 174 13.44 21.17 -5.51
N PRO A 175 14.75 21.18 -5.26
CA PRO A 175 15.44 19.99 -4.77
C PRO A 175 14.79 19.49 -3.48
N ILE A 176 14.61 18.19 -3.33
CA ILE A 176 13.92 17.58 -2.18
C ILE A 176 14.93 16.79 -1.35
N VAL A 177 15.00 17.05 -0.05
CA VAL A 177 15.77 16.20 0.89
C VAL A 177 14.93 15.08 1.48
N CYS A 178 13.62 15.30 1.57
CA CYS A 178 12.68 14.37 2.17
C CYS A 178 11.28 14.58 1.61
N ALA A 179 10.68 13.54 1.03
CA ALA A 179 9.26 13.51 0.67
C ALA A 179 8.52 12.52 1.57
N TYR A 180 7.31 12.87 2.00
CA TYR A 180 6.34 11.96 2.62
C TYR A 180 5.07 11.94 1.75
N VAL A 181 4.65 10.75 1.32
CA VAL A 181 3.52 10.54 0.40
C VAL A 181 2.46 9.66 1.10
N ASP A 182 1.23 10.16 1.13
CA ASP A 182 0.07 9.55 1.80
C ASP A 182 -1.19 9.98 1.03
N VAL A 183 -1.52 9.25 -0.03
CA VAL A 183 -2.43 9.70 -1.11
C VAL A 183 -3.48 8.67 -1.53
N ASP A 184 -3.52 7.51 -0.88
CA ASP A 184 -4.52 6.44 -0.95
C ASP A 184 -4.78 5.74 -2.30
N TYR A 185 -4.83 6.47 -3.41
CA TYR A 185 -5.18 5.98 -4.75
C TYR A 185 -3.91 5.77 -5.59
N GLN A 186 -3.91 4.74 -6.44
CA GLN A 186 -2.73 4.36 -7.23
C GLN A 186 -2.39 5.43 -8.26
N SER A 187 -3.40 6.04 -8.85
CA SER A 187 -3.29 7.19 -9.75
C SER A 187 -2.61 8.40 -9.07
N SER A 188 -3.12 8.82 -7.91
CA SER A 188 -2.50 9.87 -7.10
C SER A 188 -1.05 9.54 -6.70
N PHE A 189 -0.80 8.28 -6.34
CA PHE A 189 0.53 7.80 -5.98
C PHE A 189 1.48 7.86 -7.17
N HIS A 190 1.02 7.43 -8.36
CA HIS A 190 1.77 7.52 -9.60
C HIS A 190 2.18 8.97 -9.90
N ASP A 191 1.23 9.91 -9.87
CA ASP A 191 1.50 11.34 -10.12
C ASP A 191 2.55 11.90 -9.14
N CYS A 192 2.47 11.52 -7.87
CA CYS A 192 3.46 11.92 -6.86
C CYS A 192 4.85 11.34 -7.15
N ILE A 193 4.96 10.06 -7.55
CA ILE A 193 6.25 9.45 -7.86
C ILE A 193 6.88 10.12 -9.08
N ILE A 194 6.13 10.30 -10.16
CA ILE A 194 6.62 10.95 -11.39
C ILE A 194 7.02 12.41 -11.12
N GLY A 195 6.23 13.14 -10.34
CA GLY A 195 6.48 14.54 -10.03
C GLY A 195 7.65 14.79 -9.10
N LEU A 196 7.79 13.97 -8.04
CA LEU A 196 8.73 14.25 -6.95
C LEU A 196 10.08 13.54 -7.12
N TRP A 197 10.10 12.33 -7.69
CA TRP A 197 11.34 11.54 -7.78
C TRP A 197 12.48 12.24 -8.56
N PRO A 198 12.22 12.95 -9.69
CA PRO A 198 13.27 13.66 -10.42
C PRO A 198 14.02 14.67 -9.55
N TYR A 199 13.33 15.32 -8.61
CA TYR A 199 13.87 16.39 -7.76
C TYR A 199 14.38 15.92 -6.40
N LEU A 200 14.13 14.67 -6.02
CA LEU A 200 14.74 14.08 -4.84
C LEU A 200 16.27 14.12 -4.96
N ASN A 201 16.97 14.57 -3.93
CA ASN A 201 18.43 14.50 -3.90
C ASN A 201 18.88 13.03 -3.92
N ASP A 202 20.09 12.77 -4.41
CA ASP A 202 20.60 11.39 -4.49
C ASP A 202 20.62 10.69 -3.12
N ASP A 203 20.96 11.41 -2.06
CA ASP A 203 20.89 10.91 -0.69
C ASP A 203 19.54 11.18 0.02
N GLY A 204 18.58 11.76 -0.70
CA GLY A 204 17.26 12.14 -0.22
C GLY A 204 16.37 10.95 0.11
N TYR A 205 15.45 11.17 1.05
CA TYR A 205 14.52 10.14 1.55
C TYR A 205 13.14 10.30 0.95
N MET A 206 12.51 9.19 0.55
CA MET A 206 11.09 9.16 0.24
C MET A 206 10.40 8.19 1.17
N PHE A 207 9.38 8.68 1.87
CA PHE A 207 8.57 7.99 2.84
C PHE A 207 7.16 7.79 2.29
N ILE A 208 6.53 6.65 2.60
CA ILE A 208 5.18 6.33 2.14
C ILE A 208 4.30 5.80 3.29
N ASP A 209 3.01 6.12 3.27
CA ASP A 209 2.03 5.58 4.23
C ASP A 209 1.33 4.31 3.74
N GLU A 210 1.22 4.11 2.42
CA GLU A 210 0.59 2.92 1.81
C GLU A 210 1.44 1.65 1.91
N TYR A 211 2.42 1.62 2.80
CA TYR A 211 3.36 0.50 2.99
C TYR A 211 2.68 -0.81 3.41
N HIS A 212 1.44 -0.76 3.88
CA HIS A 212 0.68 -1.96 4.23
C HIS A 212 0.04 -2.65 3.01
N ARG A 213 0.05 -2.00 1.84
CA ARG A 213 -0.48 -2.49 0.57
C ARG A 213 0.68 -3.05 -0.25
N LEU A 214 0.68 -4.36 -0.50
CA LEU A 214 1.84 -5.04 -1.12
C LEU A 214 2.02 -4.66 -2.59
N ASP A 215 0.95 -4.29 -3.29
CA ASP A 215 0.98 -3.73 -4.63
C ASP A 215 1.70 -2.36 -4.67
N TYR A 216 1.47 -1.48 -3.70
CA TYR A 216 2.24 -0.23 -3.56
C TYR A 216 3.70 -0.51 -3.24
N CYS A 217 3.97 -1.48 -2.37
CA CYS A 217 5.34 -1.90 -2.08
C CYS A 217 6.03 -2.44 -3.34
N ALA A 218 5.32 -3.21 -4.17
CA ALA A 218 5.84 -3.83 -5.38
C ALA A 218 6.33 -2.79 -6.40
N LEU A 219 5.74 -1.59 -6.44
CA LEU A 219 6.23 -0.49 -7.29
C LEU A 219 7.72 -0.22 -7.06
N PHE A 220 8.17 -0.23 -5.80
CA PHE A 220 9.58 0.01 -5.44
C PHE A 220 10.52 -1.16 -5.74
N PHE A 221 10.01 -2.26 -6.28
CA PHE A 221 10.78 -3.41 -6.77
C PHE A 221 10.48 -3.72 -8.25
N SER A 222 9.66 -2.90 -8.91
CA SER A 222 9.22 -3.13 -10.29
C SER A 222 10.24 -2.60 -11.30
N GLU A 223 11.10 -3.47 -11.80
CA GLU A 223 12.08 -3.11 -12.85
C GLU A 223 11.42 -2.45 -14.06
N ARG A 224 10.26 -2.97 -14.49
CA ARG A 224 9.48 -2.39 -15.60
C ARG A 224 9.15 -0.93 -15.34
N TYR A 225 8.58 -0.61 -14.18
CA TYR A 225 8.14 0.75 -13.86
C TYR A 225 9.34 1.71 -13.85
N TRP A 226 10.39 1.38 -13.12
CA TRP A 226 11.55 2.25 -12.95
C TRP A 226 12.37 2.43 -14.24
N ARG A 227 12.49 1.37 -15.06
CA ARG A 227 13.10 1.50 -16.40
C ARG A 227 12.24 2.34 -17.35
N THR A 228 10.92 2.22 -17.29
CA THR A 228 10.01 2.97 -18.17
C THR A 228 10.04 4.47 -17.88
N TYR A 229 9.95 4.88 -16.62
CA TYR A 229 9.75 6.28 -16.26
C TYR A 229 11.03 7.02 -15.88
N PHE A 230 12.08 6.29 -15.46
CA PHE A 230 13.29 6.91 -14.92
C PHE A 230 14.58 6.30 -15.49
N ASP A 231 14.50 5.33 -16.41
CA ASP A 231 15.63 4.60 -17.00
C ASP A 231 16.64 4.12 -15.94
N ARG A 232 16.13 3.52 -14.87
CA ARG A 232 16.95 3.06 -13.75
C ARG A 232 16.39 1.81 -13.07
N PRO A 233 17.22 1.10 -12.30
CA PRO A 233 16.77 0.06 -11.39
C PRO A 233 15.84 0.60 -10.29
N PRO A 234 14.96 -0.26 -9.76
CA PRO A 234 14.15 0.06 -8.60
C PRO A 234 15.02 0.37 -7.37
N PRO A 235 14.60 1.30 -6.49
CA PRO A 235 15.36 1.66 -5.30
C PRO A 235 15.10 0.71 -4.11
N GLY A 236 14.12 -0.19 -4.20
CA GLY A 236 13.67 -1.00 -3.07
C GLY A 236 12.94 -0.19 -2.01
N LEU A 237 12.47 -0.86 -0.96
CA LEU A 237 11.67 -0.25 0.10
C LEU A 237 11.94 -0.88 1.46
N MET A 238 12.30 -0.05 2.44
CA MET A 238 12.54 -0.47 3.83
C MET A 238 11.26 -0.34 4.64
N GLY A 239 10.87 -1.41 5.34
CA GLY A 239 9.62 -1.45 6.11
C GLY A 239 8.38 -1.83 5.29
N ALA A 240 8.56 -2.30 4.05
CA ALA A 240 7.51 -2.79 3.17
C ALA A 240 6.63 -3.85 3.85
N GLY A 241 5.31 -3.70 3.78
CA GLY A 241 4.32 -4.58 4.43
C GLY A 241 4.39 -4.61 5.97
N SER A 242 5.34 -3.86 6.54
CA SER A 242 5.80 -3.76 7.94
C SER A 242 5.88 -5.02 8.81
N GLY A 243 5.99 -6.22 8.25
CA GLY A 243 6.33 -7.41 9.05
C GLY A 243 7.84 -7.48 9.37
N VAL A 244 8.35 -7.71 10.57
CA VAL A 244 7.73 -7.76 11.91
C VAL A 244 8.59 -6.93 12.88
N GLY A 245 8.27 -5.64 13.04
CA GLY A 245 8.84 -4.80 14.10
C GLY A 245 8.11 -4.99 15.42
N LEU A 246 8.62 -5.84 16.31
CA LEU A 246 7.87 -6.33 17.48
C LEU A 246 7.84 -5.40 18.70
N GLY A 247 7.11 -4.28 18.57
CA GLY A 247 6.51 -3.62 19.74
C GLY A 247 5.67 -2.37 19.41
N GLN A 248 4.36 -2.36 19.31
CA GLN A 248 3.35 -3.33 19.75
C GLN A 248 2.53 -3.80 18.56
N VAL A 249 2.58 -5.10 18.37
CA VAL A 249 3.15 -5.79 17.22
C VAL A 249 2.24 -5.82 15.98
N PHE A 250 2.81 -5.65 14.78
CA PHE A 250 2.16 -5.96 13.50
C PHE A 250 3.04 -6.94 12.70
N VAL A 251 2.45 -7.97 12.07
CA VAL A 251 3.17 -9.15 11.55
C VAL A 251 2.92 -9.42 10.05
N GLY A 252 2.52 -8.41 9.29
CA GLY A 252 2.23 -8.54 7.85
C GLY A 252 0.74 -8.66 7.55
N PRO A 253 0.37 -8.69 6.25
CA PRO A 253 -0.51 -7.69 5.66
C PRO A 253 -1.93 -7.72 6.22
N LEU A 254 -2.60 -6.55 6.17
CA LEU A 254 -3.94 -6.24 6.70
C LEU A 254 -5.02 -7.24 6.24
N ARG A 255 -5.05 -8.42 6.86
CA ARG A 255 -6.23 -9.29 6.84
C ARG A 255 -7.04 -9.05 8.10
N PHE A 256 -6.37 -8.88 9.25
CA PHE A 256 -7.00 -8.56 10.54
C PHE A 256 -6.00 -7.83 11.45
N GLN A 257 -6.45 -6.81 12.19
CA GLN A 257 -5.69 -6.13 13.23
C GLN A 257 -6.31 -6.46 14.60
N ASN A 258 -5.55 -7.08 15.50
CA ASN A 258 -6.08 -7.39 16.83
C ASN A 258 -6.20 -6.12 17.68
N PRO A 259 -7.13 -6.10 18.65
CA PRO A 259 -7.21 -5.00 19.61
C PRO A 259 -5.85 -4.75 20.28
N GLY A 260 -5.32 -3.53 20.16
CA GLY A 260 -4.04 -3.13 20.77
C GLY A 260 -2.80 -3.31 19.88
N GLU A 261 -2.94 -3.90 18.69
CA GLU A 261 -1.91 -3.87 17.67
C GLU A 261 -1.98 -2.55 16.90
N THR A 262 -0.84 -2.01 16.46
CA THR A 262 -0.80 -0.86 15.55
C THR A 262 0.44 -0.95 14.66
N PRO A 263 0.30 -0.87 13.33
CA PRO A 263 1.42 -0.62 12.44
C PRO A 263 1.84 0.84 12.71
N SER A 264 2.63 1.04 13.75
CA SER A 264 2.99 2.36 14.29
C SER A 264 4.27 2.88 13.62
N THR A 265 4.34 2.74 12.30
CA THR A 265 5.53 3.05 11.49
C THR A 265 5.12 3.58 10.12
N LEU A 266 6.07 3.57 9.20
CA LEU A 266 5.91 3.83 7.77
C LEU A 266 7.04 3.11 7.02
N ALA A 267 6.99 3.08 5.69
CA ALA A 267 8.11 2.61 4.87
C ALA A 267 8.86 3.77 4.22
N TRP A 268 10.11 3.50 3.83
CA TRP A 268 10.94 4.50 3.17
C TRP A 268 11.97 3.89 2.24
N THR A 269 12.39 4.70 1.28
CA THR A 269 13.50 4.43 0.38
C THR A 269 14.41 5.65 0.27
N ARG A 270 15.52 5.49 -0.44
CA ARG A 270 16.42 6.59 -0.83
C ARG A 270 16.68 6.53 -2.32
N LYS A 271 16.97 7.70 -2.92
CA LYS A 271 17.23 7.78 -4.36
C LYS A 271 18.50 7.03 -4.79
N ASP A 272 19.51 6.95 -3.94
CA ASP A 272 20.75 6.21 -4.18
C ASP A 272 20.65 4.70 -3.92
N PHE A 273 19.50 4.20 -3.47
CA PHE A 273 19.33 2.77 -3.31
C PHE A 273 19.17 2.06 -4.66
N TYR A 274 19.57 0.78 -4.65
CA TYR A 274 19.60 -0.12 -5.78
C TYR A 274 19.10 -1.49 -5.31
N ALA A 275 17.97 -1.92 -5.85
CA ALA A 275 17.31 -3.18 -5.52
C ALA A 275 17.01 -4.01 -6.78
N GLU A 276 17.98 -4.06 -7.71
CA GLU A 276 17.93 -4.93 -8.89
C GLU A 276 18.61 -6.27 -8.58
N TRP A 277 18.03 -7.36 -9.08
CA TRP A 277 18.63 -8.69 -9.02
C TRP A 277 19.29 -9.00 -10.36
N ASP A 278 20.56 -8.65 -10.50
CA ASP A 278 21.36 -8.83 -11.72
C ASP A 278 22.18 -10.12 -11.73
N PHE A 279 21.99 -10.99 -10.73
CA PHE A 279 22.70 -12.27 -10.64
C PHE A 279 22.19 -13.28 -11.68
N VAL A 280 23.03 -13.54 -12.68
CA VAL A 280 22.79 -14.52 -13.74
C VAL A 280 23.56 -15.82 -13.45
N VAL A 281 22.91 -16.96 -13.66
CA VAL A 281 23.54 -18.30 -13.59
C VAL A 281 23.68 -18.84 -15.01
N ASP A 282 24.92 -19.08 -15.47
CA ASP A 282 25.21 -19.54 -16.83
C ASP A 282 24.50 -20.84 -17.21
N ASP A 283 24.35 -21.76 -16.24
CA ASP A 283 23.66 -23.04 -16.39
C ASP A 283 22.20 -23.01 -15.89
N ALA A 284 21.51 -21.87 -16.00
CA ALA A 284 20.11 -21.79 -15.59
C ALA A 284 19.26 -22.81 -16.38
N PRO A 285 18.37 -23.57 -15.72
CA PRO A 285 17.59 -24.61 -16.38
C PRO A 285 16.66 -23.98 -17.44
N SER A 286 16.55 -24.63 -18.60
CA SER A 286 15.66 -24.21 -19.69
C SER A 286 14.18 -24.29 -19.31
N VAL A 287 13.85 -25.20 -18.39
CA VAL A 287 12.53 -25.35 -17.78
C VAL A 287 12.59 -24.79 -16.35
N PRO A 288 11.72 -23.84 -15.97
CA PRO A 288 11.64 -23.36 -14.60
C PRO A 288 11.45 -24.50 -13.60
N LEU A 289 12.15 -24.43 -12.47
CA LEU A 289 11.98 -25.40 -11.39
C LEU A 289 10.58 -25.25 -10.77
N ARG A 290 10.06 -26.34 -10.20
CA ARG A 290 8.77 -26.34 -9.50
C ARG A 290 8.83 -25.42 -8.27
N GLY A 291 8.07 -24.33 -8.26
CA GLY A 291 7.97 -23.46 -7.09
C GLY A 291 7.01 -22.27 -7.26
N GLY A 292 5.88 -22.31 -6.54
CA GLY A 292 5.00 -21.15 -6.30
C GLY A 292 3.62 -21.20 -6.96
N PRO A 293 2.60 -20.51 -6.39
CA PRO A 293 1.25 -20.46 -6.93
C PRO A 293 1.22 -19.56 -8.17
N GLY A 294 1.30 -20.19 -9.34
CA GLY A 294 1.24 -19.56 -10.66
C GLY A 294 1.43 -20.67 -11.69
N ALA A 295 0.72 -20.61 -12.82
CA ALA A 295 1.00 -21.53 -13.91
C ALA A 295 2.46 -21.36 -14.36
N ALA A 296 3.09 -22.41 -14.86
CA ALA A 296 4.41 -22.28 -15.45
C ALA A 296 4.31 -21.40 -16.70
N HIS A 297 4.61 -20.10 -16.59
CA HIS A 297 4.53 -19.18 -17.74
C HIS A 297 5.63 -19.44 -18.80
N GLY A 298 6.48 -20.47 -18.62
CA GLY A 298 7.62 -20.76 -19.51
C GLY A 298 8.65 -19.63 -19.52
N ARG A 299 9.85 -19.85 -20.08
CA ARG A 299 10.83 -18.76 -20.26
C ARG A 299 10.31 -17.64 -21.18
N GLU A 300 9.35 -17.94 -22.05
CA GLU A 300 8.71 -16.95 -22.95
C GLU A 300 7.66 -16.07 -22.26
N GLY A 301 7.06 -16.52 -21.15
CA GLY A 301 6.16 -15.70 -20.32
C GLY A 301 6.88 -14.89 -19.24
N TRP A 302 8.22 -14.91 -19.21
CA TRP A 302 9.00 -13.80 -18.64
C TRP A 302 8.97 -12.64 -19.64
N THR A 303 7.78 -12.13 -19.92
CA THR A 303 7.68 -10.82 -20.51
C THR A 303 8.15 -9.81 -19.46
N LEU A 304 8.88 -8.78 -19.90
CA LEU A 304 9.10 -7.52 -19.15
C LEU A 304 7.78 -6.84 -18.73
N THR A 305 6.64 -7.48 -18.98
CA THR A 305 5.31 -7.13 -18.54
C THR A 305 4.81 -8.26 -17.64
N THR A 306 4.68 -7.99 -16.35
CA THR A 306 3.75 -8.73 -15.49
C THR A 306 2.37 -8.72 -16.15
N GLU A 307 1.71 -9.88 -16.11
CA GLU A 307 0.27 -10.03 -16.31
C GLU A 307 -0.44 -8.90 -15.55
N SER A 308 -1.39 -8.21 -16.18
CA SER A 308 -2.09 -7.12 -15.50
C SER A 308 -2.85 -7.70 -14.29
N MET A 309 -3.04 -6.90 -13.23
CA MET A 309 -3.86 -7.36 -12.11
C MET A 309 -5.29 -7.71 -12.55
N GLU A 310 -5.77 -7.11 -13.64
CA GLU A 310 -7.03 -7.43 -14.29
C GLU A 310 -7.02 -8.83 -14.90
N GLU A 311 -5.99 -9.20 -15.68
CA GLU A 311 -5.80 -10.57 -16.18
C GLU A 311 -5.66 -11.58 -15.03
N HIS A 312 -4.98 -11.22 -13.94
CA HIS A 312 -4.85 -12.06 -12.75
C HIS A 312 -6.18 -12.26 -12.00
N GLU A 313 -6.99 -11.20 -11.87
CA GLU A 313 -8.32 -11.27 -11.25
C GLU A 313 -9.31 -12.05 -12.12
N GLU A 314 -9.29 -11.87 -13.43
CA GLU A 314 -10.08 -12.66 -14.38
C GLU A 314 -9.75 -14.15 -14.28
N ASN A 315 -8.45 -14.49 -14.27
CA ASN A 315 -7.99 -15.86 -14.10
C ASN A 315 -8.36 -16.43 -12.73
N THR A 316 -8.33 -15.61 -11.67
CA THR A 316 -8.72 -16.02 -10.31
C THR A 316 -10.23 -16.22 -10.17
N ILE A 317 -11.04 -15.33 -10.74
CA ILE A 317 -12.51 -15.43 -10.75
C ILE A 317 -12.93 -16.64 -11.58
N ALA A 318 -12.35 -16.83 -12.78
CA ALA A 318 -12.59 -18.00 -13.60
C ALA A 318 -12.24 -19.30 -12.85
N HIS A 319 -11.10 -19.32 -12.14
CA HIS A 319 -10.70 -20.45 -11.31
C HIS A 319 -11.66 -20.68 -10.13
N LEU A 320 -12.09 -19.64 -9.43
CA LEU A 320 -13.02 -19.74 -8.30
C LEU A 320 -14.41 -20.22 -8.75
N ILE A 321 -14.93 -19.72 -9.87
CA ILE A 321 -16.18 -20.22 -10.48
C ILE A 321 -16.04 -21.70 -10.83
N ALA A 322 -14.89 -22.13 -11.35
CA ALA A 322 -14.65 -23.50 -11.75
C ALA A 322 -14.51 -24.48 -10.56
N THR A 323 -13.97 -24.01 -9.43
CA THR A 323 -13.54 -24.88 -8.32
C THR A 323 -14.36 -24.76 -7.03
N ASP A 324 -15.12 -23.67 -6.84
CA ASP A 324 -15.91 -23.41 -5.64
C ASP A 324 -17.43 -23.31 -5.98
N PRO A 325 -18.24 -24.32 -5.59
CA PRO A 325 -19.68 -24.32 -5.84
C PRO A 325 -20.44 -23.16 -5.16
N VAL A 326 -19.97 -22.69 -3.99
CA VAL A 326 -20.62 -21.61 -3.23
C VAL A 326 -20.36 -20.26 -3.89
N ALA A 327 -19.13 -20.06 -4.39
CA ALA A 327 -18.78 -18.87 -5.14
C ALA A 327 -19.57 -18.77 -6.45
N ARG A 328 -19.79 -19.91 -7.13
CA ARG A 328 -20.60 -20.01 -8.35
C ARG A 328 -22.06 -19.61 -8.09
N GLU A 329 -22.70 -20.19 -7.08
CA GLU A 329 -24.09 -19.90 -6.73
C GLU A 329 -24.29 -18.41 -6.38
N PHE A 330 -23.33 -17.81 -5.65
CA PHE A 330 -23.35 -16.39 -5.31
C PHE A 330 -23.24 -15.47 -6.54
N LEU A 331 -22.40 -15.84 -7.52
CA LEU A 331 -22.24 -15.09 -8.76
C LEU A 331 -23.49 -15.18 -9.64
N GLU A 332 -24.08 -16.38 -9.77
CA GLU A 332 -25.32 -16.60 -10.51
C GLU A 332 -26.48 -15.77 -9.93
N ALA A 333 -26.62 -15.75 -8.60
CA ALA A 333 -27.62 -14.94 -7.92
C ALA A 333 -27.41 -13.43 -8.17
N LYS A 334 -26.17 -12.96 -8.21
CA LYS A 334 -25.84 -11.56 -8.52
C LYS A 334 -26.15 -11.19 -9.97
N ILE A 335 -25.86 -12.07 -10.92
CA ILE A 335 -26.17 -11.84 -12.35
C ILE A 335 -27.69 -11.82 -12.55
N ALA A 336 -28.43 -12.75 -11.91
CA ALA A 336 -29.88 -12.76 -11.94
C ALA A 336 -30.48 -11.45 -11.40
N ALA A 337 -30.01 -10.99 -10.23
CA ALA A 337 -30.46 -9.72 -9.64
C ALA A 337 -30.10 -8.50 -10.52
N ALA A 338 -28.96 -8.52 -11.20
CA ALA A 338 -28.58 -7.44 -12.11
C ALA A 338 -29.51 -7.36 -13.34
N LEU A 339 -29.95 -8.51 -13.87
CA LEU A 339 -30.84 -8.59 -15.01
C LEU A 339 -32.30 -8.16 -14.70
N GLU A 340 -32.69 -8.15 -13.43
CA GLU A 340 -34.03 -7.70 -12.99
C GLU A 340 -34.24 -6.19 -13.12
N THR A 341 -33.16 -5.40 -13.26
CA THR A 341 -33.24 -3.94 -13.36
C THR A 341 -32.69 -3.43 -14.69
N PRO A 342 -33.31 -2.42 -15.33
CA PRO A 342 -32.78 -1.83 -16.57
C PRO A 342 -31.37 -1.25 -16.40
N GLU A 343 -31.08 -0.68 -15.23
CA GLU A 343 -29.78 -0.10 -14.87
C GLU A 343 -28.72 -1.19 -14.64
N GLY A 344 -29.08 -2.27 -13.92
CA GLY A 344 -28.19 -3.42 -13.72
C GLY A 344 -27.88 -4.15 -15.03
N LYS A 345 -28.86 -4.27 -15.92
CA LYS A 345 -28.68 -4.81 -17.27
C LYS A 345 -27.73 -3.94 -18.10
N ALA A 346 -27.92 -2.62 -18.13
CA ALA A 346 -27.02 -1.71 -18.84
C ALA A 346 -25.58 -1.78 -18.31
N ARG A 347 -25.40 -1.93 -16.99
CA ARG A 347 -24.08 -2.06 -16.36
C ARG A 347 -23.41 -3.39 -16.69
N LEU A 348 -24.19 -4.48 -16.78
CA LEU A 348 -23.71 -5.80 -17.21
C LEU A 348 -23.33 -5.80 -18.69
N ASP A 349 -24.17 -5.23 -19.55
CA ASP A 349 -23.93 -5.11 -21.01
C ASP A 349 -22.69 -4.24 -21.31
N ALA A 350 -22.49 -3.14 -20.56
CA ALA A 350 -21.29 -2.31 -20.66
C ALA A 350 -20.01 -3.06 -20.23
N ARG A 351 -20.13 -3.97 -19.26
CA ARG A 351 -19.01 -4.78 -18.76
C ARG A 351 -18.66 -5.91 -19.75
N LEU A 352 -19.66 -6.55 -20.33
CA LEU A 352 -19.50 -7.58 -21.37
C LEU A 352 -18.99 -7.05 -22.71
N SER A 353 -19.16 -5.75 -22.99
CA SER A 353 -18.67 -5.12 -24.22
C SER A 353 -17.24 -4.57 -24.13
N LYS A 354 -16.68 -4.45 -22.91
CA LYS A 354 -15.29 -4.03 -22.68
C LYS A 354 -14.27 -5.17 -22.73
N ASN A 355 -14.67 -6.39 -22.33
CA ASN A 355 -13.79 -7.56 -22.31
C ASN A 355 -13.96 -8.40 -23.58
N ASN A 356 -12.85 -8.81 -24.19
CA ASN A 356 -12.80 -9.68 -25.37
C ASN A 356 -13.16 -11.15 -25.01
N ASP A 357 -14.24 -11.37 -24.24
CA ASP A 357 -14.74 -12.68 -23.82
C ASP A 357 -15.53 -13.36 -24.95
N VAL A 358 -14.80 -13.69 -26.02
CA VAL A 358 -15.36 -14.36 -27.21
C VAL A 358 -15.96 -15.72 -26.87
N LEU A 359 -15.51 -16.39 -25.81
CA LEU A 359 -15.99 -17.73 -25.42
C LEU A 359 -17.32 -17.72 -24.65
N ILE A 360 -17.53 -16.77 -23.73
CA ILE A 360 -18.77 -16.67 -22.94
C ILE A 360 -19.88 -15.99 -23.77
N ALA A 361 -19.52 -14.95 -24.53
CA ALA A 361 -20.46 -14.26 -25.40
C ALA A 361 -20.96 -15.16 -26.56
N ALA A 362 -20.12 -16.02 -27.14
CA ALA A 362 -20.55 -16.95 -28.20
C ALA A 362 -21.43 -18.10 -27.67
N ALA A 363 -21.17 -18.60 -26.47
CA ALA A 363 -21.96 -19.69 -25.87
C ALA A 363 -23.39 -19.26 -25.50
N LEU A 364 -23.60 -17.98 -25.16
CA LEU A 364 -24.91 -17.45 -24.76
C LEU A 364 -25.79 -16.98 -25.91
N GLN A 365 -25.25 -16.85 -27.13
CA GLN A 365 -25.99 -16.37 -28.31
C GLN A 365 -26.69 -17.45 -29.12
N THR A 366 -26.47 -18.74 -28.84
CA THR A 366 -27.15 -19.85 -29.54
C THR A 366 -27.81 -20.79 -28.54
N ASP A 367 -28.98 -21.33 -28.90
CA ASP A 367 -29.67 -22.31 -28.04
C ASP A 367 -28.83 -23.59 -27.87
N GLU A 368 -28.04 -23.96 -28.88
CA GLU A 368 -27.08 -25.06 -28.82
C GLU A 368 -25.90 -24.77 -27.86
N GLY A 369 -25.45 -23.52 -27.78
CA GLY A 369 -24.40 -23.08 -26.85
C GLY A 369 -24.87 -23.08 -25.39
N LYS A 370 -26.11 -22.66 -25.14
CA LYS A 370 -26.76 -22.76 -23.83
C LYS A 370 -26.93 -24.22 -23.40
N GLN A 371 -27.24 -25.11 -24.34
CA GLN A 371 -27.42 -26.54 -24.08
C GLN A 371 -26.10 -27.25 -23.77
N LYS A 372 -25.03 -26.96 -24.51
CA LYS A 372 -23.68 -27.49 -24.22
C LYS A 372 -23.12 -27.00 -22.89
N LEU A 373 -23.38 -25.74 -22.53
CA LEU A 373 -23.04 -25.20 -21.22
C LEU A 373 -23.82 -25.92 -20.10
N ALA A 374 -25.11 -26.17 -20.31
CA ALA A 374 -25.94 -26.94 -19.38
C ALA A 374 -25.52 -28.42 -19.26
N GLU A 375 -25.08 -29.06 -20.34
CA GLU A 375 -24.55 -30.44 -20.34
C GLU A 375 -23.18 -30.56 -19.67
N ALA A 376 -22.30 -29.57 -19.85
CA ALA A 376 -21.02 -29.49 -19.15
C ALA A 376 -21.20 -29.26 -17.64
N LEU A 377 -22.26 -28.55 -17.24
CA LEU A 377 -22.65 -28.34 -15.85
C LEU A 377 -23.33 -29.57 -15.22
N SER A 378 -24.00 -30.41 -16.01
CA SER A 378 -24.70 -31.61 -15.52
C SER A 378 -23.82 -32.86 -15.42
N THR A 379 -22.81 -33.00 -16.28
CA THR A 379 -21.87 -34.14 -16.26
C THR A 379 -20.89 -34.13 -15.07
N GLY A 380 -20.76 -33.00 -14.37
CA GLY A 380 -20.01 -32.91 -13.11
C GLY A 380 -20.66 -33.63 -11.91
N ALA A 381 -21.91 -34.11 -12.05
CA ALA A 381 -22.63 -34.81 -10.98
C ALA A 381 -22.46 -36.34 -11.00
N GLU A 382 -22.08 -36.96 -12.12
CA GLU A 382 -22.04 -38.42 -12.26
C GLU A 382 -20.64 -39.05 -12.12
N GLY A 383 -19.56 -38.25 -12.14
CA GLY A 383 -18.18 -38.73 -11.94
C GLY A 383 -17.79 -39.05 -10.49
N ALA A 384 -18.62 -38.68 -9.50
CA ALA A 384 -18.30 -38.83 -8.08
C ALA A 384 -18.75 -40.16 -7.45
N ASN A 385 -19.42 -41.05 -8.19
CA ASN A 385 -20.00 -42.28 -7.63
C ASN A 385 -19.45 -43.60 -8.24
N ALA A 386 -18.32 -43.57 -8.93
CA ALA A 386 -17.70 -44.77 -9.50
C ALA A 386 -16.17 -44.82 -9.28
N ALA A 387 -15.71 -44.75 -8.03
CA ALA A 387 -14.36 -45.17 -7.65
C ALA A 387 -14.24 -45.46 -6.13
N GLY A 388 -14.29 -46.74 -5.78
CA GLY A 388 -14.09 -47.28 -4.43
C GLY A 388 -15.23 -48.23 -4.10
N THR A 389 -15.09 -49.55 -4.07
CA THR A 389 -13.96 -50.38 -3.64
C THR A 389 -14.19 -51.81 -4.14
N THR A 390 -13.20 -52.42 -4.80
CA THR A 390 -13.05 -53.88 -4.95
C THR A 390 -11.55 -54.20 -4.96
N HIS A 391 -11.11 -54.96 -3.93
CA HIS A 391 -10.38 -56.24 -4.02
C HIS A 391 -8.86 -56.03 -3.88
N ASP A 392 -8.06 -56.81 -3.15
CA ASP A 392 -8.18 -58.05 -2.36
C ASP A 392 -6.97 -58.06 -1.40
N GLU A 393 -7.11 -58.52 -0.15
CA GLU A 393 -6.62 -59.83 0.34
C GLU A 393 -5.28 -60.30 -0.25
N ASP A 394 -4.23 -60.42 0.59
CA ASP A 394 -3.54 -61.71 0.87
C ASP A 394 -2.54 -61.55 2.06
N PRO A 395 -1.97 -62.62 2.66
CA PRO A 395 -2.18 -62.92 4.08
C PRO A 395 -0.87 -63.14 4.87
N GLY A 396 -1.03 -63.33 6.19
CA GLY A 396 -0.24 -64.21 7.09
C GLY A 396 1.30 -64.14 7.12
N SER A 397 1.99 -64.28 8.24
CA SER A 397 1.63 -64.58 9.62
C SER A 397 2.93 -64.60 10.45
N ALA A 398 2.82 -64.17 11.70
CA ALA A 398 3.51 -64.66 12.89
C ALA A 398 5.06 -64.73 12.92
N SER A 399 5.68 -64.09 13.93
CA SER A 399 5.90 -64.72 15.25
C SER A 399 6.65 -63.78 16.21
N GLU A 400 6.22 -63.86 17.47
CA GLU A 400 6.96 -63.76 18.74
C GLU A 400 8.18 -62.84 18.94
N SER A 401 8.17 -62.24 20.14
CA SER A 401 9.21 -61.51 20.90
C SER A 401 9.54 -60.07 20.51
#